data_AF-A0A8K1D1X1-F1
#
_entry.id   AF-A0A8K1D1X1-F1
#
_cell.length_a   1.000
_cell.length_b   1.000
_cell.length_c   1.000
_cell.angle_alpha   90.00
_cell.angle_beta   90.00
_cell.angle_gamma   90.00
#
_symmetry.space_group_name_H-M   'P 1'
#
loop_
_entity.id
_entity.type
_entity.pdbx_description
1 polymer ?
#
loop_
_entity_poly.entity_id
_entity_poly.type
_entity_poly.pdbx_seq_one_letter_code
_entity_poly.pdbx_strand_id
1 'polypeptide(L)'
;PFNFAYVMARTGARSSVLNITQMAAMLGQQSVRGERIRRGYTTRTLPHFKPYDISPEAKGFIYSSFRSGLNPIELFFHAAGGREGLVDTAVRTSQSGYMQRRLINALSDLRVEYDGTVRSLYGEVIQTAYGDDGVFPMYSAHGKSIDANRILERVVGWKT
;
A
#
# COMPACT_ATOMS: atom_id res chain seq x y z
N PRO A 1 -11.53 4.52 -24.83
CA PRO A 1 -10.97 3.31 -24.17
C PRO A 1 -9.64 2.79 -24.76
N PHE A 2 -9.35 3.00 -26.05
CA PHE A 2 -8.16 2.43 -26.70
C PHE A 2 -7.00 3.42 -26.92
N ASN A 3 -6.93 4.51 -26.15
CA ASN A 3 -5.77 5.40 -26.19
C ASN A 3 -4.62 4.81 -25.34
N PHE A 4 -3.38 5.22 -25.58
CA PHE A 4 -2.21 4.65 -24.91
C PHE A 4 -2.28 4.74 -23.38
N ALA A 5 -2.75 5.87 -22.83
CA ALA A 5 -2.89 6.05 -21.39
C ALA A 5 -3.85 5.04 -20.77
N TYR A 6 -5.03 4.84 -21.37
CA TYR A 6 -6.03 3.91 -20.86
C TYR A 6 -5.64 2.45 -21.09
N VAL A 7 -4.96 2.15 -22.22
CA VAL A 7 -4.40 0.82 -22.47
C VAL A 7 -3.38 0.48 -21.38
N MET A 8 -2.41 1.35 -21.10
CA MET A 8 -1.41 1.13 -20.04
C MET A 8 -2.05 0.87 -18.66
N ALA A 9 -3.06 1.66 -18.28
CA ALA A 9 -3.73 1.43 -17.00
C ALA A 9 -4.53 0.12 -16.95
N ARG A 10 -5.24 -0.22 -18.03
CA ARG A 10 -6.05 -1.44 -18.08
C ARG A 10 -5.20 -2.70 -18.18
N THR A 11 -4.05 -2.63 -18.84
CA THR A 11 -3.09 -3.75 -18.94
C THR A 11 -2.25 -3.91 -17.67
N GLY A 12 -2.37 -3.00 -16.70
CA GLY A 12 -1.60 -3.03 -15.45
C GLY A 12 -0.17 -2.50 -15.59
N ALA A 13 0.17 -1.89 -16.73
CA ALA A 13 1.49 -1.33 -16.97
C ALA A 13 1.58 0.14 -16.49
N ARG A 14 2.35 0.39 -15.42
CA ARG A 14 2.75 1.71 -14.88
C ARG A 14 1.66 2.69 -14.44
N SER A 15 0.41 2.56 -14.88
CA SER A 15 -0.66 3.52 -14.60
C SER A 15 -1.82 2.86 -13.88
N SER A 16 -2.54 3.63 -13.07
CA SER A 16 -3.74 3.21 -12.37
C SER A 16 -4.95 4.03 -12.85
N VAL A 17 -6.16 3.46 -12.73
CA VAL A 17 -7.40 4.18 -13.05
C VAL A 17 -7.54 5.43 -12.18
N LEU A 18 -7.13 5.36 -10.91
CA LEU A 18 -7.12 6.51 -10.00
C LEU A 18 -6.25 7.65 -10.53
N ASN A 19 -5.02 7.35 -10.98
CA ASN A 19 -4.14 8.38 -11.53
C ASN A 19 -4.70 8.96 -12.84
N ILE A 20 -5.35 8.15 -13.68
CA ILE A 20 -6.06 8.65 -14.87
C ILE A 20 -7.18 9.61 -14.48
N THR A 21 -7.97 9.30 -13.46
CA THR A 21 -9.02 10.21 -12.97
C THR A 21 -8.45 11.53 -12.45
N GLN A 22 -7.30 11.51 -11.79
CA GLN A 22 -6.63 12.74 -11.35
C GLN A 22 -6.05 13.56 -12.51
N MET A 23 -5.57 12.88 -13.56
CA MET A 23 -5.06 13.55 -14.76
C MET A 23 -6.16 14.21 -15.59
N ALA A 24 -7.34 13.60 -15.69
CA ALA A 24 -8.38 14.01 -16.64
C ALA A 24 -9.66 14.60 -16.01
N ALA A 25 -10.04 14.18 -14.81
CA ALA A 25 -11.29 14.59 -14.15
C ALA A 25 -11.04 15.58 -13.01
N MET A 26 -10.55 15.12 -11.86
CA MET A 26 -10.26 15.97 -10.70
C MET A 26 -9.26 15.27 -9.77
N LEU A 27 -8.46 16.04 -9.02
CA LEU A 27 -7.58 15.46 -7.99
C LEU A 27 -8.36 14.92 -6.79
N GLY A 28 -9.44 15.61 -6.40
CA GLY A 28 -10.26 15.28 -5.24
C GLY A 28 -9.71 15.80 -3.91
N GLN A 29 -10.12 15.16 -2.82
CA GLN A 29 -9.83 15.59 -1.45
C GLN A 29 -8.34 15.42 -1.10
N GLN A 30 -7.71 16.49 -0.61
CA GLN A 30 -6.39 16.42 0.03
C GLN A 30 -6.54 16.27 1.54
N SER A 31 -5.76 15.37 2.13
CA SER A 31 -5.74 15.12 3.57
C SER A 31 -4.33 15.23 4.12
N VAL A 32 -4.23 15.53 5.41
CA VAL A 32 -2.99 15.44 6.17
C VAL A 32 -3.29 14.70 7.47
N ARG A 33 -2.61 13.57 7.72
CA ARG A 33 -2.78 12.73 8.93
C ARG A 33 -4.22 12.26 9.14
N GLY A 34 -4.88 11.87 8.05
CA GLY A 34 -6.24 11.31 8.06
C GLY A 34 -7.37 12.33 8.13
N GLU A 35 -7.11 13.59 8.47
CA GLU A 35 -8.12 14.66 8.44
C GLU A 35 -7.99 15.55 7.21
N ARG A 36 -9.10 16.25 6.87
CA ARG A 36 -9.07 17.33 5.88
C ARG A 36 -8.11 18.43 6.34
N ILE A 37 -7.46 19.12 5.39
CA ILE A 37 -6.50 20.17 5.71
C ILE A 37 -7.21 21.27 6.51
N ARG A 38 -6.86 21.42 7.79
CA ARG A 38 -7.42 22.43 8.71
C ARG A 38 -6.37 23.37 9.29
N ARG A 39 -5.10 22.94 9.33
CA ARG A 39 -3.98 23.71 9.89
C ARG A 39 -3.74 24.96 9.04
N GLY A 40 -3.77 26.13 9.67
CA GLY A 40 -3.69 27.44 9.03
C GLY A 40 -3.91 28.57 10.03
N TYR A 41 -4.64 29.62 9.62
CA TYR A 41 -5.09 30.70 10.51
C TYR A 41 -6.13 30.21 11.53
N THR A 42 -6.36 30.98 12.60
CA THR A 42 -7.26 30.61 13.71
C THR A 42 -8.65 30.18 13.27
N THR A 43 -9.22 30.81 12.25
CA THR A 43 -10.61 30.56 11.78
C THR A 43 -10.71 30.01 10.37
N ARG A 44 -9.58 29.75 9.68
CA ARG A 44 -9.55 29.32 8.26
C ARG A 44 -8.17 28.78 7.86
N THR A 45 -8.11 27.98 6.80
CA THR A 45 -6.86 27.40 6.28
C THR A 45 -5.98 28.45 5.60
N LEU A 46 -6.54 29.16 4.62
CA LEU A 46 -5.89 30.21 3.82
C LEU A 46 -6.63 31.56 3.99
N PRO A 47 -5.95 32.71 3.77
CA PRO A 47 -6.55 34.02 4.02
C PRO A 47 -7.63 34.41 3.00
N HIS A 48 -7.72 33.67 1.89
CA HIS A 48 -8.66 33.88 0.80
C HIS A 48 -10.09 33.40 1.13
N PHE A 49 -10.26 32.53 2.13
CA PHE A 49 -11.58 32.05 2.55
C PHE A 49 -12.19 32.93 3.63
N LYS A 50 -13.52 32.93 3.75
CA LYS A 50 -14.21 33.63 4.84
C LYS A 50 -13.90 32.94 6.19
N PRO A 51 -13.89 33.68 7.31
CA PRO A 51 -13.78 33.08 8.64
C PRO A 51 -14.86 32.01 8.83
N TYR A 52 -14.47 30.85 9.38
CA TYR A 52 -15.35 29.70 9.65
C TYR A 52 -15.94 29.00 8.42
N ASP A 53 -15.39 29.23 7.23
CA ASP A 53 -15.81 28.51 6.02
C ASP A 53 -15.42 27.02 6.11
N ILE A 54 -16.42 26.14 5.90
CA ILE A 54 -16.31 24.67 5.93
C ILE A 54 -16.63 24.03 4.57
N SER A 55 -16.74 24.84 3.52
CA SER A 55 -16.92 24.36 2.15
C SER A 55 -15.82 23.36 1.74
N PRO A 56 -16.09 22.49 0.75
CA PRO A 56 -15.11 21.50 0.31
C PRO A 56 -13.77 22.14 -0.11
N GLU A 57 -13.82 23.24 -0.87
CA GLU A 57 -12.63 23.96 -1.34
C GLU A 57 -11.83 24.57 -0.17
N ALA A 58 -12.52 25.19 0.81
CA ALA A 58 -11.89 25.75 2.00
C ALA A 58 -11.16 24.70 2.86
N LYS A 59 -11.58 23.43 2.76
CA LYS A 59 -10.98 22.28 3.45
C LYS A 59 -10.16 21.38 2.53
N GLY A 60 -9.65 21.90 1.41
CA GLY A 60 -8.65 21.24 0.58
C GLY A 60 -9.20 20.22 -0.42
N PHE A 61 -10.42 20.43 -0.93
CA PHE A 61 -10.92 19.69 -2.09
C PHE A 61 -10.52 20.37 -3.39
N ILE A 62 -9.94 19.63 -4.33
CA ILE A 62 -9.48 20.13 -5.63
C ILE A 62 -10.40 19.61 -6.72
N TYR A 63 -11.06 20.54 -7.43
CA TYR A 63 -11.97 20.21 -8.53
C TYR A 63 -11.24 20.12 -9.86
N SER A 64 -10.15 20.86 -10.02
CA SER A 64 -9.36 20.85 -11.24
C SER A 64 -8.60 19.53 -11.41
N SER A 65 -8.32 19.17 -12.67
CA SER A 65 -7.44 18.07 -13.02
C SER A 65 -6.01 18.56 -13.28
N PHE A 66 -5.04 17.66 -13.30
CA PHE A 66 -3.68 18.04 -13.74
C PHE A 66 -3.64 18.56 -15.18
N ARG A 67 -4.60 18.15 -16.03
CA ARG A 67 -4.69 18.62 -17.42
C ARG A 67 -5.20 20.05 -17.51
N SER A 68 -6.22 20.42 -16.72
CA SER A 68 -6.76 21.79 -16.72
C SER A 68 -5.84 22.78 -16.02
N GLY A 69 -4.97 22.29 -15.14
CA GLY A 69 -4.11 23.11 -14.29
C GLY A 69 -4.77 23.40 -12.94
N LEU A 70 -3.95 23.65 -11.93
CA LEU A 70 -4.40 23.89 -10.56
C LEU A 70 -4.43 25.40 -10.25
N ASN A 71 -5.46 25.84 -9.54
CA ASN A 71 -5.47 27.19 -8.96
C ASN A 71 -4.35 27.33 -7.91
N PRO A 72 -3.88 28.55 -7.59
CA PRO A 72 -2.84 28.75 -6.57
C PRO A 72 -3.19 28.14 -5.21
N ILE A 73 -4.48 28.20 -4.83
CA ILE A 73 -5.01 27.60 -3.60
C ILE A 73 -4.98 26.07 -3.68
N GLU A 74 -5.43 25.49 -4.80
CA GLU A 74 -5.42 24.04 -5.02
C GLU A 74 -3.99 23.48 -5.03
N LEU A 75 -3.06 24.20 -5.66
CA LEU A 75 -1.65 23.83 -5.68
C LEU A 75 -1.05 23.81 -4.26
N PHE A 76 -1.40 24.79 -3.42
CA PHE A 76 -0.97 24.82 -2.02
C PHE A 76 -1.50 23.61 -1.24
N PHE A 77 -2.79 23.29 -1.38
CA PHE A 77 -3.38 22.12 -0.73
C PHE A 77 -2.78 20.81 -1.24
N HIS A 78 -2.48 20.71 -2.53
CA HIS A 78 -1.80 19.55 -3.10
C HIS A 78 -0.39 19.38 -2.53
N ALA A 79 0.38 20.47 -2.42
CA ALA A 79 1.71 20.44 -1.82
C ALA A 79 1.67 20.04 -0.33
N ALA A 80 0.67 20.51 0.41
CA ALA A 80 0.48 20.14 1.81
C ALA A 80 0.19 18.64 1.98
N GLY A 81 -0.68 18.06 1.14
CA GLY A 81 -0.94 16.61 1.11
C GLY A 81 0.28 15.80 0.68
N GLY A 82 1.02 16.25 -0.34
CA GLY A 82 2.24 15.58 -0.82
C GLY A 82 3.33 15.45 0.23
N ARG A 83 3.42 16.40 1.17
CA ARG A 83 4.39 16.36 2.27
C ARG A 83 4.14 15.20 3.24
N GLU A 84 2.90 14.76 3.43
CA GLU A 84 2.59 13.60 4.26
C GLU A 84 3.26 12.34 3.71
N GLY A 85 3.11 12.08 2.40
CA GLY A 85 3.70 10.91 1.76
C GLY A 85 5.22 10.87 1.89
N LEU A 86 5.90 12.01 1.71
CA LEU A 86 7.36 12.10 1.85
C LEU A 86 7.82 11.81 3.28
N VAL A 87 7.15 12.39 4.27
CA VAL A 87 7.53 12.22 5.68
C VAL A 87 7.23 10.80 6.15
N ASP A 88 6.04 10.26 5.85
CA ASP A 88 5.64 8.92 6.30
C ASP A 88 6.55 7.84 5.72
N THR A 89 6.85 7.93 4.42
CA THR A 89 7.77 6.99 3.76
C THR A 89 9.16 7.03 4.38
N ALA A 90 9.68 8.22 4.71
CA ALA A 90 10.98 8.37 5.34
C ALA A 90 11.02 7.77 6.77
N VAL A 91 9.94 7.95 7.54
CA VAL A 91 9.87 7.48 8.94
C VAL A 91 9.72 5.95 9.01
N ARG A 92 8.90 5.35 8.14
CA ARG A 92 8.57 3.91 8.21
C ARG A 92 9.80 3.01 8.12
N THR A 93 10.79 3.36 7.30
CA THR A 93 12.03 2.59 7.09
C THR A 93 12.75 2.29 8.40
N SER A 94 12.81 3.26 9.31
CA SER A 94 13.54 3.11 10.58
C SER A 94 12.90 2.06 11.49
N GLN A 95 11.58 2.10 11.63
CA GLN A 95 10.82 1.20 12.49
C GLN A 95 10.75 -0.21 11.89
N SER A 96 10.50 -0.34 10.59
CA SER A 96 10.44 -1.64 9.91
C SER A 96 11.79 -2.34 9.96
N GLY A 97 12.88 -1.62 9.69
CA GLY A 97 14.24 -2.18 9.73
C GLY A 97 14.64 -2.59 11.14
N TYR A 98 14.31 -1.80 12.16
CA TYR A 98 14.63 -2.15 13.55
C TYR A 98 13.82 -3.36 14.05
N MET A 99 12.53 -3.42 13.74
CA MET A 99 11.70 -4.59 14.03
C MET A 99 12.26 -5.84 13.36
N GLN A 100 12.59 -5.75 12.07
CA GLN A 100 13.19 -6.84 11.32
C GLN A 100 14.51 -7.32 11.95
N ARG A 101 15.42 -6.40 12.31
CA ARG A 101 16.69 -6.75 12.96
C ARG A 101 16.49 -7.49 14.29
N ARG A 102 15.53 -7.05 15.10
CA ARG A 102 15.20 -7.71 16.38
C ARG A 102 14.69 -9.14 16.15
N LEU A 103 13.80 -9.33 15.18
CA LEU A 103 13.25 -10.65 14.87
C LEU A 103 14.30 -11.59 14.25
N ILE A 104 15.16 -11.08 13.35
CA ILE A 104 16.25 -11.86 12.75
C ILE A 104 17.20 -12.37 13.83
N ASN A 105 17.62 -11.50 14.76
CA ASN A 105 18.54 -11.89 15.83
C ASN A 105 17.89 -12.82 16.87
N ALA A 106 16.56 -12.84 16.98
CA ALA A 106 15.84 -13.74 17.89
C ALA A 106 15.60 -15.13 17.28
N LEU A 107 15.50 -15.22 15.95
CA LEU A 107 15.13 -16.45 15.23
C LEU A 107 16.32 -17.08 14.48
N SER A 108 17.54 -16.54 14.62
CA SER A 108 18.74 -16.99 13.89
C SER A 108 19.12 -18.43 14.15
N ASP A 109 18.79 -18.94 15.33
CA ASP A 109 19.24 -20.24 15.82
C ASP A 109 18.24 -21.36 15.52
N LEU A 110 17.14 -21.04 14.83
CA LEU A 110 16.10 -22.01 14.50
C LEU A 110 16.45 -22.79 13.24
N ARG A 111 16.35 -24.11 13.32
CA ARG A 111 16.51 -25.02 12.18
C ARG A 111 15.45 -26.11 12.17
N VAL A 112 15.18 -26.63 10.98
CA VAL A 112 14.32 -27.80 10.79
C VAL A 112 15.20 -29.04 10.83
N GLU A 113 14.91 -29.96 11.75
CA GLU A 113 15.61 -31.24 11.86
C GLU A 113 15.03 -32.29 10.90
N TYR A 114 15.72 -33.41 10.71
CA TYR A 114 15.31 -34.49 9.79
C TYR A 114 13.93 -35.10 10.11
N ASP A 115 13.47 -34.97 11.35
CA ASP A 115 12.15 -35.45 11.78
C ASP A 115 11.00 -34.46 11.51
N GLY A 116 11.30 -33.31 10.87
CA GLY A 116 10.32 -32.27 10.56
C GLY A 116 9.99 -31.33 11.74
N THR A 117 10.69 -31.47 12.87
CA THR A 117 10.56 -30.57 14.02
C THR A 117 11.41 -29.31 13.84
N VAL A 118 10.94 -28.18 14.37
CA VAL A 118 11.74 -26.94 14.45
C VAL A 118 12.38 -26.88 15.82
N ARG A 119 13.71 -26.90 15.84
CA ARG A 119 14.50 -26.85 17.08
C ARG A 119 15.45 -25.67 17.06
N SER A 120 15.71 -25.15 18.25
CA SER A 120 16.84 -24.25 18.47
C SER A 120 18.15 -25.04 18.49
N LEU A 121 19.27 -24.40 18.19
CA LEU A 121 20.62 -25.01 18.30
C LEU A 121 20.93 -25.55 19.71
N TYR A 122 20.21 -25.10 20.73
CA TYR A 122 20.33 -25.56 22.13
C TYR A 122 19.56 -26.85 22.45
N GLY A 123 18.86 -27.45 21.46
CA GLY A 123 18.11 -28.69 21.65
C GLY A 123 16.68 -28.52 22.17
N GLU A 124 16.22 -27.27 22.31
CA GLU A 124 14.83 -26.95 22.66
C GLU A 124 13.90 -27.11 21.45
N VAL A 125 12.78 -27.80 21.64
CA VAL A 125 11.75 -28.00 20.60
C VAL A 125 10.79 -26.80 20.61
N ILE A 126 10.72 -26.05 19.50
CA ILE A 126 9.84 -24.88 19.35
C ILE A 126 8.55 -25.26 18.64
N GLN A 127 8.63 -26.06 17.58
CA GLN A 127 7.47 -26.62 16.88
C GLN A 127 7.68 -28.11 16.67
N THR A 128 6.66 -28.91 16.99
CA THR A 128 6.67 -30.37 16.77
C THR A 128 6.45 -30.75 15.31
N ALA A 129 5.80 -29.89 14.52
CA ALA A 129 5.69 -30.00 13.07
C ALA A 129 5.89 -28.60 12.48
N TYR A 130 6.81 -28.46 11.52
CA TYR A 130 7.05 -27.18 10.85
C TYR A 130 5.78 -26.67 10.16
N GLY A 131 5.32 -25.46 10.52
CA GLY A 131 4.19 -24.82 9.83
C GLY A 131 2.88 -25.61 9.86
N ASP A 132 2.71 -26.51 10.83
CA ASP A 132 1.63 -27.50 10.95
C ASP A 132 1.59 -28.57 9.84
N ASP A 133 1.75 -28.20 8.57
CA ASP A 133 1.64 -29.08 7.41
C ASP A 133 2.99 -29.54 6.83
N GLY A 134 4.11 -29.02 7.33
CA GLY A 134 5.46 -29.34 6.86
C GLY A 134 5.82 -28.74 5.50
N VAL A 135 4.98 -27.86 4.92
CA VAL A 135 5.20 -27.33 3.57
C VAL A 135 5.91 -25.98 3.64
N PHE A 136 7.10 -25.92 3.04
CA PHE A 136 7.82 -24.65 2.91
C PHE A 136 7.07 -23.70 1.95
N PRO A 137 6.78 -22.44 2.34
CA PRO A 137 5.97 -21.52 1.54
C PRO A 137 6.49 -21.29 0.11
N MET A 138 7.80 -21.34 -0.12
CA MET A 138 8.38 -21.20 -1.46
C MET A 138 8.09 -22.41 -2.37
N TYR A 139 7.92 -23.60 -1.79
CA TYR A 139 7.57 -24.83 -2.53
C TYR A 139 6.06 -25.06 -2.58
N SER A 140 5.28 -24.29 -1.82
CA SER A 140 3.83 -24.31 -1.81
C SER A 140 3.22 -23.66 -3.06
N ALA A 141 1.98 -24.01 -3.37
CA ALA A 141 1.19 -23.33 -4.39
C ALA A 141 0.50 -22.10 -3.77
N HIS A 142 1.24 -21.00 -3.64
CA HIS A 142 0.75 -19.72 -3.09
C HIS A 142 0.16 -19.86 -1.67
N GLY A 143 0.86 -20.60 -0.79
CA GLY A 143 0.46 -20.85 0.60
C GLY A 143 -0.45 -22.07 0.79
N LYS A 144 -0.85 -22.75 -0.28
CA LYS A 144 -1.58 -24.02 -0.20
C LYS A 144 -0.61 -25.20 -0.20
N SER A 145 -0.83 -26.16 0.69
CA SER A 145 -0.11 -27.44 0.72
C SER A 145 -0.33 -28.21 -0.59
N ILE A 146 -1.57 -28.25 -1.08
CA ILE A 146 -1.94 -28.88 -2.37
C ILE A 146 -3.02 -28.03 -3.06
N ASP A 147 -2.78 -27.57 -4.28
CA ASP A 147 -3.81 -26.91 -5.09
C ASP A 147 -4.54 -27.92 -5.99
N ALA A 148 -5.61 -28.50 -5.46
CA ALA A 148 -6.42 -29.50 -6.16
C ALA A 148 -7.02 -28.97 -7.47
N ASN A 149 -7.44 -27.70 -7.51
CA ASN A 149 -8.00 -27.09 -8.71
C ASN A 149 -6.94 -26.97 -9.79
N ARG A 150 -5.72 -26.55 -9.42
CA ARG A 150 -4.62 -26.45 -10.38
C ARG A 150 -4.18 -27.81 -10.91
N ILE A 151 -4.20 -28.84 -10.07
CA ILE A 151 -3.91 -30.22 -10.49
C ILE A 151 -4.99 -30.71 -11.45
N LEU A 152 -6.27 -30.52 -11.12
CA LEU A 152 -7.39 -30.91 -11.97
C LEU A 152 -7.38 -30.17 -13.31
N GLU A 153 -7.05 -28.88 -13.31
CA GLU A 153 -6.86 -28.09 -14.52
C GLU A 153 -5.68 -28.61 -15.36
N ARG A 154 -4.57 -29.02 -14.73
CA ARG A 154 -3.40 -29.56 -15.46
C ARG A 154 -3.66 -30.94 -16.06
N VAL A 155 -4.41 -31.80 -15.35
CA VAL A 155 -4.65 -33.20 -15.75
C VAL A 155 -5.83 -33.33 -16.70
N VAL A 156 -6.96 -32.67 -16.38
CA VAL A 156 -8.19 -32.78 -17.16
C VAL A 156 -8.22 -31.73 -18.27
N GLY A 157 -7.98 -30.45 -17.93
CA GLY A 157 -7.66 -29.31 -18.81
C GLY A 157 -8.56 -28.96 -20.00
N TRP A 158 -9.38 -29.89 -20.49
CA TRP A 158 -10.24 -29.75 -21.65
C TRP A 158 -11.62 -29.23 -21.24
N LYS A 159 -11.65 -28.33 -20.25
CA LYS A 159 -12.87 -27.61 -19.91
C LYS A 159 -13.14 -26.63 -21.05
N THR A 160 -14.17 -26.95 -21.83
CA THR A 160 -14.67 -26.15 -22.94
C THR A 160 -15.28 -24.85 -22.43
#